data_AF-A0A7K3ZXB2-F1
#
_entry.id   AF-A0A7K3ZXB2-F1
#
_cell.length_a   1.000
_cell.length_b   1.000
_cell.length_c   1.000
_cell.angle_alpha   90.00
_cell.angle_beta   90.00
_cell.angle_gamma   90.00
#
_symmetry.space_group_name_H-M   'P 1'
#
loop_
_entity.id
_entity.type
_entity.pdbx_description
1 polymer ?
#
loop_
_entity_poly.entity_id
_entity_poly.type
_entity_poly.pdbx_seq_one_letter_code
_entity_poly.pdbx_strand_id
1 'polypeptide(L)'
;MARKAKNEPYHQMMKLRATTLSCPYEDCIDHKNKANGNIIFVRKYGTGETQNLFKCTTCKRTFSERRGTPLFECHLPDEKVYQILKCLSEGNGIRATSRIVGVSKDTVGSIINRIGDHMEDVAATLMTNYHLDECQLDELWGYIFKKKRI
;
A
#
# COMPACT_ATOMS: atom_id res chain seq x y z
N MET A 1 34.81 7.57 9.93
CA MET A 1 34.29 8.63 9.02
C MET A 1 34.09 8.17 7.55
N ALA A 2 34.62 7.01 7.12
CA ALA A 2 34.54 6.53 5.72
C ALA A 2 33.22 5.83 5.27
N ARG A 3 32.28 5.52 6.17
CA ARG A 3 31.01 4.83 5.82
C ARG A 3 29.89 5.73 5.29
N LYS A 4 29.95 7.05 5.53
CA LYS A 4 28.89 7.99 5.10
C LYS A 4 28.94 8.25 3.58
N ALA A 5 30.12 8.47 3.02
CA ALA A 5 30.29 8.83 1.60
C ALA A 5 29.77 7.78 0.59
N LYS A 6 29.84 6.48 0.89
CA LYS A 6 29.28 5.42 0.02
C LYS A 6 27.75 5.32 0.08
N ASN A 7 27.12 5.86 1.13
CA ASN A 7 25.68 5.77 1.37
C ASN A 7 24.95 7.10 1.15
N GLU A 8 25.65 8.16 0.74
CA GLU A 8 25.11 9.47 0.39
C GLU A 8 23.94 9.41 -0.62
N PRO A 9 24.05 8.69 -1.76
CA PRO A 9 22.95 8.62 -2.72
C PRO A 9 21.72 7.90 -2.13
N TYR A 10 21.93 6.89 -1.30
CA TYR A 10 20.85 6.16 -0.63
C TYR A 10 20.14 7.03 0.42
N HIS A 11 20.86 7.83 1.20
CA HIS A 11 20.26 8.76 2.17
C HIS A 11 19.45 9.86 1.45
N GLN A 12 19.94 10.36 0.32
CA GLN A 12 19.20 11.31 -0.50
C GLN A 12 17.90 10.71 -1.04
N MET A 13 17.95 9.47 -1.52
CA MET A 13 16.75 8.73 -1.95
C MET A 13 15.77 8.54 -0.79
N MET A 14 16.24 8.20 0.41
CA MET A 14 15.39 8.06 1.60
C MET A 14 14.78 9.39 2.04
N LYS A 15 15.49 10.51 1.86
CA LYS A 15 14.95 11.84 2.13
C LYS A 15 13.81 12.19 1.17
N LEU A 16 13.93 11.81 -0.11
CA LEU A 16 12.84 11.94 -1.08
C LEU A 16 11.66 11.03 -0.73
N ARG A 17 11.90 9.77 -0.34
CA ARG A 17 10.80 8.89 0.12
C ARG A 17 10.10 9.42 1.37
N ALA A 18 10.83 10.07 2.28
CA ALA A 18 10.24 10.63 3.49
C ALA A 18 9.15 11.68 3.19
N THR A 19 9.22 12.39 2.06
CA THR A 19 8.21 13.41 1.69
C THR A 19 6.89 12.80 1.19
N THR A 20 6.91 11.56 0.73
CA THR A 20 5.72 10.86 0.25
C THR A 20 5.00 10.05 1.33
N LEU A 21 5.63 9.87 2.49
CA LEU A 21 5.08 9.11 3.59
C LEU A 21 4.14 9.96 4.46
N SER A 22 3.33 9.29 5.27
CA SER A 22 2.49 9.89 6.30
C SER A 22 2.70 9.14 7.62
N CYS A 23 2.34 9.77 8.75
CA CYS A 23 2.42 9.08 10.03
C CYS A 23 1.29 8.03 10.11
N PRO A 24 1.59 6.76 10.45
CA PRO A 24 0.58 5.68 10.48
C PRO A 24 -0.16 5.55 11.82
N TYR A 25 0.14 6.42 12.78
CA TYR A 25 -0.46 6.36 14.13
C TYR A 25 -1.63 7.34 14.24
N GLU A 26 -2.82 6.84 14.56
CA GLU A 26 -4.07 7.60 14.62
C GLU A 26 -4.03 8.76 15.64
N ASP A 27 -3.34 8.59 16.77
CA ASP A 27 -3.21 9.66 17.79
C ASP A 27 -2.26 10.79 17.35
N CYS A 28 -1.65 10.71 16.17
CA CYS A 28 -0.78 11.75 15.66
C CYS A 28 -1.59 12.81 14.90
N ILE A 29 -1.29 14.08 15.13
CA ILE A 29 -1.89 15.21 14.39
C ILE A 29 -1.59 15.09 12.87
N ASP A 30 -0.41 14.55 12.53
CA ASP A 30 0.00 14.34 11.14
C ASP A 30 -0.42 12.95 10.59
N HIS A 31 -1.42 12.30 11.20
CA HIS A 31 -1.97 11.05 10.70
C HIS A 31 -2.66 11.25 9.34
N LYS A 32 -2.38 10.38 8.37
CA LYS A 32 -2.91 10.44 6.98
C LYS A 32 -2.64 11.75 6.21
N ASN A 33 -1.92 12.70 6.79
CA ASN A 33 -1.46 13.92 6.12
C ASN A 33 -0.12 13.68 5.40
N LYS A 34 0.10 14.38 4.28
CA LYS A 34 1.41 14.34 3.58
C LYS A 34 2.51 14.83 4.53
N ALA A 35 3.72 14.25 4.40
CA ALA A 35 4.85 14.66 5.21
C ALA A 35 5.21 16.13 4.98
N ASN A 36 4.99 16.96 6.01
CA ASN A 36 5.37 18.37 6.04
C ASN A 36 6.82 18.55 6.54
N GLY A 37 7.73 17.65 6.13
CA GLY A 37 9.11 17.61 6.64
C GLY A 37 9.25 17.06 8.07
N ASN A 38 8.18 16.52 8.64
CA ASN A 38 8.12 15.90 9.97
C ASN A 38 8.63 14.45 9.98
N ILE A 39 8.88 13.83 8.83
CA ILE A 39 9.35 12.44 8.74
C ILE A 39 10.83 12.42 8.40
N ILE A 40 11.62 11.74 9.23
CA ILE A 40 13.07 11.59 9.04
C ILE A 40 13.45 10.12 8.89
N PHE A 41 14.41 9.85 8.00
CA PHE A 41 15.02 8.52 7.88
C PHE A 41 15.94 8.25 9.08
N VAL A 42 15.80 7.07 9.69
CA VAL A 42 16.60 6.67 10.86
C VAL A 42 17.69 5.71 10.45
N ARG A 43 17.29 4.55 9.91
CA ARG A 43 18.20 3.47 9.50
C ARG A 43 17.49 2.45 8.63
N LYS A 44 18.29 1.67 7.91
CA LYS A 44 17.88 0.40 7.33
C LYS A 44 18.01 -0.69 8.41
N TYR A 45 17.04 -1.61 8.51
CA TYR A 45 17.06 -2.69 9.50
C TYR A 45 17.12 -4.10 8.89
N GLY A 46 17.04 -4.22 7.56
CA GLY A 46 17.22 -5.49 6.88
C GLY A 46 17.90 -5.36 5.52
N THR A 47 18.02 -6.47 4.81
CA THR A 47 18.76 -6.55 3.54
C THR A 47 17.95 -6.07 2.34
N GLY A 48 16.62 -6.21 2.37
CA GLY A 48 15.69 -5.83 1.32
C GLY A 48 15.58 -4.31 1.11
N GLU A 49 15.07 -3.88 -0.03
CA GLU A 49 15.07 -2.46 -0.44
C GLU A 49 14.15 -1.56 0.39
N THR A 50 13.14 -2.14 1.04
CA THR A 50 12.01 -1.48 1.71
C THR A 50 12.05 -1.63 3.23
N GLN A 51 13.07 -2.31 3.77
CA GLN A 51 13.28 -2.52 5.21
C GLN A 51 13.93 -1.30 5.86
N ASN A 52 13.27 -0.15 5.65
CA ASN A 52 13.72 1.18 6.04
C ASN A 52 12.85 1.67 7.20
N LEU A 53 13.49 2.26 8.22
CA LEU A 53 12.82 2.80 9.38
C LEU A 53 12.84 4.32 9.36
N PHE A 54 11.66 4.90 9.50
CA PHE A 54 11.45 6.33 9.58
C PHE A 54 10.97 6.72 10.99
N LYS A 55 11.13 7.98 11.36
CA LYS A 55 10.64 8.57 12.60
C LYS A 55 9.83 9.81 12.29
N CYS A 56 8.64 9.90 12.89
CA CYS A 56 7.88 11.15 12.92
C CYS A 56 8.44 12.04 14.04
N THR A 57 8.79 13.28 13.74
CA THR A 57 9.30 14.25 14.73
C THR A 57 8.17 14.78 15.62
N THR A 58 6.92 14.79 15.14
CA THR A 58 5.73 15.23 15.88
C THR A 58 5.39 14.27 17.02
N CYS A 59 5.16 12.99 16.71
CA CYS A 59 4.81 11.99 17.73
C CYS A 59 6.01 11.21 18.28
N LYS A 60 7.22 11.45 17.75
CA LYS A 60 8.50 10.80 18.12
C LYS A 60 8.54 9.28 17.93
N ARG A 61 7.48 8.66 17.40
CA ARG A 61 7.41 7.21 17.13
C ARG A 61 8.14 6.86 15.82
N THR A 62 8.70 5.65 15.80
CA THR A 62 9.31 5.07 14.60
C THR A 62 8.34 4.13 13.90
N PHE A 63 8.44 4.02 12.58
CA PHE A 63 7.65 3.10 11.78
C PHE A 63 8.42 2.64 10.54
N SER A 64 8.08 1.46 10.04
CA SER A 64 8.64 0.93 8.81
C SER A 64 8.07 1.67 7.61
N GLU A 65 8.85 1.80 6.54
CA GLU A 65 8.38 2.38 5.27
C GLU A 65 7.06 1.78 4.78
N ARG A 66 6.91 0.46 4.90
CA ARG A 66 5.72 -0.27 4.49
C ARG A 66 4.53 -0.17 5.46
N ARG A 67 4.69 0.41 6.65
CA ARG A 67 3.62 0.50 7.65
C ARG A 67 2.44 1.26 7.03
N GLY A 68 1.23 0.70 7.11
CA GLY A 68 0.04 1.28 6.47
C GLY A 68 -0.10 0.94 4.98
N THR A 69 0.66 -0.04 4.48
CA THR A 69 0.49 -0.61 3.13
C THR A 69 0.16 -2.10 3.24
N PRO A 70 -0.48 -2.72 2.23
CA PRO A 70 -0.78 -4.15 2.23
C PRO A 70 0.49 -5.02 2.05
N LEU A 71 1.66 -4.41 1.88
CA LEU A 71 2.95 -5.10 1.82
C LEU A 71 3.65 -5.18 3.18
N PHE A 72 3.10 -4.53 4.22
CA PHE A 72 3.62 -4.65 5.57
C PHE A 72 3.49 -6.10 6.05
N GLU A 73 4.59 -6.64 6.60
CA GLU A 73 4.66 -8.03 7.09
C GLU A 73 4.33 -9.10 6.02
N CYS A 74 4.30 -8.72 4.74
CA CYS A 74 4.16 -9.66 3.65
C CYS A 74 5.52 -10.30 3.34
N HIS A 75 5.60 -11.62 3.51
CA HIS A 75 6.81 -12.40 3.20
C HIS A 75 6.91 -12.78 1.71
N LEU A 76 5.83 -12.66 0.95
CA LEU A 76 5.85 -12.90 -0.48
C LEU A 76 6.63 -11.77 -1.16
N PRO A 77 7.54 -12.07 -2.11
CA PRO A 77 8.23 -11.03 -2.88
C PRO A 77 7.23 -10.08 -3.54
N ASP A 78 7.54 -8.78 -3.52
CA ASP A 78 6.66 -7.72 -4.03
C ASP A 78 6.26 -7.99 -5.49
N GLU A 79 7.19 -8.46 -6.32
CA GLU A 79 6.92 -8.78 -7.72
C GLU A 79 5.80 -9.82 -7.86
N LYS A 80 5.78 -10.84 -7.00
CA LYS A 80 4.72 -11.86 -7.00
C LYS A 80 3.39 -11.28 -6.54
N VAL A 81 3.39 -10.39 -5.55
CA VAL A 81 2.16 -9.69 -5.13
C VAL A 81 1.59 -8.87 -6.28
N TYR A 82 2.43 -8.11 -6.99
CA TYR A 82 2.01 -7.34 -8.16
C TYR A 82 1.52 -8.21 -9.32
N GLN A 83 2.15 -9.35 -9.57
CA GLN A 83 1.67 -10.30 -10.58
C GLN A 83 0.31 -10.89 -10.21
N ILE A 84 0.09 -11.26 -8.94
CA ILE A 84 -1.21 -11.74 -8.46
C ILE A 84 -2.28 -10.67 -8.71
N LEU A 85 -2.01 -9.44 -8.29
CA LEU A 85 -2.91 -8.30 -8.49
C LEU A 85 -3.23 -8.07 -9.96
N LYS A 86 -2.21 -8.07 -10.82
CA LYS A 86 -2.36 -7.89 -12.26
C LYS A 86 -3.27 -8.96 -12.85
N CYS A 87 -3.01 -10.24 -12.58
CA CYS A 87 -3.84 -11.33 -13.09
C CYS A 87 -5.31 -11.18 -12.65
N LEU A 88 -5.54 -10.84 -11.38
CA LEU A 88 -6.89 -10.64 -10.86
C LEU A 88 -7.58 -9.43 -11.51
N SER A 89 -6.85 -8.33 -11.71
CA SER A 89 -7.38 -7.13 -12.39
C SER A 89 -7.75 -7.39 -13.85
N GLU A 90 -7.08 -8.35 -14.49
CA GLU A 90 -7.38 -8.82 -15.86
C GLU A 90 -8.55 -9.84 -15.88
N GLY A 91 -9.16 -10.15 -14.73
CA GLY A 91 -10.30 -11.06 -14.63
C GLY A 91 -9.95 -12.53 -14.47
N ASN A 92 -8.68 -12.88 -14.19
CA ASN A 92 -8.30 -14.27 -13.93
C ASN A 92 -8.85 -14.74 -12.57
N GLY A 93 -9.39 -15.96 -12.54
CA GLY A 93 -9.81 -16.59 -11.28
C GLY A 93 -8.61 -17.02 -10.40
N ILE A 94 -8.83 -17.13 -9.09
CA ILE A 94 -7.81 -17.48 -8.07
C ILE A 94 -6.94 -18.69 -8.48
N ARG A 95 -7.58 -19.75 -8.99
CA ARG A 95 -6.87 -20.98 -9.42
C ARG A 95 -6.04 -20.78 -10.68
N ALA A 96 -6.49 -19.94 -11.61
CA ALA A 96 -5.72 -19.59 -12.81
C ALA A 96 -4.50 -18.75 -12.42
N THR A 97 -4.70 -17.72 -11.59
CA THR A 97 -3.63 -16.88 -11.06
C THR A 97 -2.57 -17.69 -10.30
N SER A 98 -3.00 -18.65 -9.48
CA SER A 98 -2.10 -19.58 -8.78
C SER A 98 -1.18 -20.35 -9.74
N ARG A 99 -1.70 -20.80 -10.88
CA ARG A 99 -0.90 -21.48 -11.92
C ARG A 99 0.02 -20.52 -12.68
N ILE A 100 -0.46 -19.33 -13.03
CA ILE A 100 0.31 -18.31 -13.77
C ILE A 100 1.50 -17.81 -12.96
N VAL A 101 1.28 -17.49 -11.67
CA VAL A 101 2.30 -16.90 -10.79
C VAL A 101 3.17 -17.96 -10.10
N GLY A 102 2.71 -19.22 -10.07
CA GLY A 102 3.43 -20.31 -9.40
C GLY A 102 3.43 -20.13 -7.88
N VAL A 103 2.26 -19.94 -7.29
CA VAL A 103 2.03 -19.87 -5.83
C VAL A 103 0.80 -20.69 -5.45
N SER A 104 0.62 -21.06 -4.18
CA SER A 104 -0.59 -21.78 -3.77
C SER A 104 -1.84 -20.91 -3.92
N LYS A 105 -2.98 -21.53 -4.21
CA LYS A 105 -4.29 -20.83 -4.25
C LYS A 105 -4.60 -20.10 -2.94
N ASP A 106 -4.14 -20.65 -1.81
CA ASP A 106 -4.38 -20.08 -0.49
C ASP A 106 -3.51 -18.83 -0.27
N THR A 107 -2.30 -18.80 -0.86
CA THR A 107 -1.47 -17.58 -0.91
C THR A 107 -2.19 -16.49 -1.71
N VAL A 108 -2.75 -16.82 -2.88
CA VAL A 108 -3.53 -15.87 -3.68
C VAL A 108 -4.72 -15.33 -2.88
N GLY A 109 -5.47 -16.22 -2.21
CA GLY A 109 -6.59 -15.82 -1.35
C GLY A 109 -6.18 -14.90 -0.20
N SER A 110 -5.07 -15.22 0.49
CA SER A 110 -4.53 -14.38 1.57
C SER A 110 -4.12 -12.99 1.08
N ILE A 111 -3.51 -12.90 -0.11
CA ILE A 111 -3.15 -11.61 -0.71
C ILE A 111 -4.40 -10.81 -1.08
N ILE A 112 -5.43 -11.46 -1.65
CA ILE A 112 -6.71 -10.81 -1.96
C ILE A 112 -7.33 -10.21 -0.70
N ASN A 113 -7.45 -10.99 0.37
CA ASN A 113 -8.05 -10.51 1.62
C ASN A 113 -7.26 -9.32 2.18
N ARG A 114 -5.93 -9.45 2.30
CA ARG A 114 -5.08 -8.37 2.81
C ARG A 114 -5.24 -7.06 2.02
N ILE A 115 -5.37 -7.16 0.70
CA ILE A 115 -5.56 -6.00 -0.16
C ILE A 115 -6.98 -5.47 -0.04
N GLY A 116 -7.98 -6.35 0.04
CA GLY A 116 -9.37 -6.00 0.30
C GLY A 116 -9.51 -5.17 1.57
N ASP A 117 -8.95 -5.66 2.69
CA ASP A 117 -8.95 -4.95 3.98
C ASP A 117 -8.34 -3.54 3.84
N HIS A 118 -7.22 -3.41 3.13
CA HIS A 118 -6.60 -2.11 2.90
C HIS A 118 -7.40 -1.21 1.94
N MET A 119 -8.08 -1.80 0.97
CA MET A 119 -8.91 -1.07 0.01
C MET A 119 -10.16 -0.48 0.66
N GLU A 120 -10.63 -1.00 1.79
CA GLU A 120 -11.72 -0.39 2.55
C GLU A 120 -11.32 1.02 3.04
N ASP A 121 -10.13 1.16 3.62
CA ASP A 121 -9.59 2.46 4.06
C ASP A 121 -9.40 3.44 2.89
N VAL A 122 -8.88 2.93 1.77
CA VAL A 122 -8.66 3.72 0.54
C VAL A 122 -10.00 4.18 -0.04
N ALA A 123 -10.95 3.26 -0.19
CA ALA A 123 -12.28 3.55 -0.71
C ALA A 123 -13.01 4.57 0.18
N ALA A 124 -12.99 4.38 1.50
CA ALA A 124 -13.59 5.34 2.44
C ALA A 124 -13.00 6.75 2.27
N THR A 125 -11.68 6.86 2.11
CA THR A 125 -10.99 8.15 1.92
C THR A 125 -11.28 8.78 0.56
N LEU A 126 -11.34 7.98 -0.50
CA LEU A 126 -11.59 8.48 -1.86
C LEU A 126 -13.06 8.83 -2.09
N MET A 127 -13.98 8.01 -1.58
CA MET A 127 -15.43 8.21 -1.74
C MET A 127 -15.92 9.49 -1.04
N THR A 128 -15.35 9.87 0.11
CA THR A 128 -15.69 11.15 0.77
C THR A 128 -15.32 12.38 -0.04
N ASN A 129 -14.38 12.26 -0.98
CA ASN A 129 -13.89 13.36 -1.81
C ASN A 129 -14.41 13.31 -3.25
N TYR A 130 -15.31 12.38 -3.56
CA TYR A 130 -15.84 12.21 -4.90
C TYR A 130 -17.18 12.93 -5.04
N HIS A 131 -17.28 13.83 -6.02
CA HIS A 131 -18.57 14.40 -6.43
C HIS A 131 -19.16 13.48 -7.50
N LEU A 132 -20.20 12.72 -7.14
CA LEU A 132 -20.96 11.89 -8.07
C LEU A 132 -22.30 12.57 -8.35
N ASP A 133 -22.65 12.68 -9.62
CA ASP A 133 -23.99 13.11 -10.02
C ASP A 133 -25.00 11.96 -9.81
N GLU A 134 -26.26 12.30 -9.52
CA GLU A 134 -27.35 11.34 -9.30
C GLU A 134 -27.50 10.35 -10.46
N CYS A 135 -27.36 10.83 -11.70
CA CYS A 135 -27.45 10.01 -12.91
C CYS A 135 -26.37 8.90 -12.95
N GLN A 136 -25.14 9.22 -12.54
CA GLN A 136 -24.03 8.25 -12.53
C GLN A 136 -24.25 7.16 -11.47
N LEU A 137 -24.84 7.53 -10.33
CA LEU A 137 -25.20 6.57 -9.27
C LEU A 137 -26.34 5.65 -9.71
N ASP A 138 -27.35 6.17 -10.41
CA ASP A 138 -28.47 5.35 -10.92
C ASP A 138 -28.01 4.37 -12.01
N GLU A 139 -27.13 4.80 -12.93
CA GLU A 139 -26.52 3.92 -13.93
C GLU A 139 -25.68 2.81 -13.28
N LEU A 140 -24.86 3.16 -12.28
CA LEU A 140 -24.05 2.19 -11.54
C LEU A 140 -24.92 1.18 -10.80
N TRP A 141 -25.98 1.64 -10.14
CA TRP A 141 -26.94 0.79 -9.43
C TRP A 141 -27.66 -0.18 -10.39
N GLY A 142 -28.08 0.32 -11.56
CA GLY A 142 -28.65 -0.50 -12.63
C GLY A 142 -27.69 -1.59 -13.11
N TYR A 143 -26.39 -1.29 -13.24
CA TYR A 143 -25.39 -2.25 -13.68
C TYR A 143 -25.08 -3.34 -12.63
N ILE A 144 -24.91 -2.96 -11.36
CA ILE A 144 -24.49 -3.87 -10.29
C ILE A 144 -25.65 -4.75 -9.81
N PHE A 145 -26.84 -4.16 -9.58
CA PHE A 145 -27.96 -4.86 -8.93
C PHE A 145 -29.06 -5.35 -9.89
N LYS A 146 -29.10 -4.88 -11.14
CA LYS A 146 -30.10 -5.35 -12.14
C LYS A 146 -29.50 -6.22 -13.26
N LYS A 147 -28.43 -6.96 -12.99
CA LYS A 147 -27.99 -8.03 -13.91
C LYS A 147 -29.02 -9.17 -13.91
N LYS A 148 -30.04 -9.08 -14.78
CA LYS A 148 -30.86 -10.24 -15.15
C LYS A 148 -29.93 -11.31 -15.70
N ARG A 149 -29.90 -12.48 -15.06
CA ARG A 149 -29.33 -13.69 -15.64
C ARG A 149 -30.20 -14.03 -16.86
N ILE A 150 -29.65 -13.84 -18.05
CA ILE A 150 -30.19 -14.38 -19.31
C ILE A 150 -29.76 -15.84 -19.38
#